data_AF-A0AAD6ZN66-F1
#
_entry.id   AF-A0AAD6ZN66-F1
#
_cell.length_a   1.000
_cell.length_b   1.000
_cell.length_c   1.000
_cell.angle_alpha   90.00
_cell.angle_beta   90.00
_cell.angle_gamma   90.00
#
_symmetry.space_group_name_H-M   'P 1'
#
loop_
_entity.id
_entity.type
_entity.pdbx_description
1 polymer ?
#
loop_
_entity_poly.entity_id
_entity_poly.type
_entity_poly.pdbx_seq_one_letter_code
_entity_poly.pdbx_strand_id
1 'polypeptide(L)'
;SSRLPLIQGRLERNEDGDFVQMPVKLRQYLRVPVPAHRKALTRLYLSAHRLGVEVLRYKERYRERTPRSWRRCRFCRIAVESESHALLGCMAELNLVALGRDFLQDVYVLTPDLPRVWTSLDELLLALVHCRDFDLTQRLAKYTFEVFAVYATCEIFKPAEYLYQAME
;
A
#
# COMPACT_ATOMS: atom_id res chain seq x y z
N SER A 1 9.26 -9.87 1.45
CA SER A 1 7.81 -9.72 1.31
C SER A 1 7.24 -10.99 0.77
N SER A 2 6.38 -11.63 1.54
CA SER A 2 5.35 -12.50 1.00
C SER A 2 4.48 -11.69 0.02
N ARG A 3 3.92 -12.34 -1.00
CA ARG A 3 2.97 -11.68 -1.91
C ARG A 3 1.64 -11.50 -1.18
N LEU A 4 0.88 -10.46 -1.53
CA LEU A 4 -0.45 -10.20 -0.98
C LEU A 4 -0.47 -9.90 0.54
N PRO A 5 0.47 -9.10 1.09
CA PRO A 5 0.55 -8.89 2.54
C PRO A 5 -0.74 -8.26 3.11
N LEU A 6 -1.49 -7.52 2.28
CA LEU A 6 -2.70 -6.81 2.68
C LEU A 6 -3.98 -7.67 2.72
N ILE A 7 -3.96 -8.86 2.12
CA ILE A 7 -5.10 -9.81 2.15
C ILE A 7 -4.87 -10.93 3.17
N GLN A 8 -3.61 -11.24 3.50
CA GLN A 8 -3.27 -12.29 4.44
C GLN A 8 -3.93 -12.05 5.81
N GLY A 9 -4.50 -13.11 6.39
CA GLY A 9 -5.11 -13.08 7.72
C GLY A 9 -6.41 -12.28 7.86
N ARG A 10 -6.99 -11.76 6.77
CA ARG A 10 -8.22 -10.95 6.83
C ARG A 10 -9.42 -11.79 7.30
N LEU A 11 -10.11 -11.33 8.35
CA LEU A 11 -11.33 -11.94 8.87
C LEU A 11 -12.58 -11.15 8.47
N GLU A 12 -13.69 -11.86 8.26
CA GLU A 12 -14.99 -11.33 7.88
C GLU A 12 -16.03 -11.67 8.95
N ARG A 13 -17.02 -10.78 9.15
CA ARG A 13 -18.17 -11.12 10.01
C ARG A 13 -19.06 -12.13 9.28
N ASN A 14 -19.35 -13.26 9.91
CA ASN A 14 -20.41 -14.17 9.48
C ASN A 14 -21.79 -13.64 9.94
N GLU A 15 -22.85 -14.39 9.63
CA GLU A 15 -24.23 -14.07 10.01
C GLU A 15 -24.42 -14.07 11.54
N ASP A 16 -23.68 -14.92 12.25
CA ASP A 16 -23.71 -15.04 13.72
C ASP A 16 -22.93 -13.92 14.44
N GLY A 17 -22.23 -13.06 13.68
CA GLY A 17 -21.46 -11.94 14.22
C GLY A 17 -20.00 -12.25 14.56
N ASP A 18 -19.56 -13.50 14.39
CA ASP A 18 -18.19 -13.98 14.59
C ASP A 18 -17.24 -13.57 13.46
N PHE A 19 -15.96 -13.46 13.79
CA PHE A 19 -14.90 -13.16 12.84
C PHE A 19 -14.27 -14.44 12.28
N VAL A 20 -14.59 -14.76 11.03
CA VAL A 20 -14.15 -16.00 10.37
C VAL A 20 -13.44 -15.72 9.04
N GLN A 21 -12.62 -16.68 8.59
CA GLN A 21 -12.07 -16.65 7.24
C GLN A 21 -13.19 -16.95 6.24
N MET A 22 -13.51 -16.00 5.36
CA MET A 22 -14.49 -16.20 4.29
C MET A 22 -13.81 -16.02 2.93
N PRO A 23 -13.39 -17.10 2.25
CA PRO A 23 -12.69 -17.00 0.96
C PRO A 23 -13.57 -16.37 -0.12
N VAL A 24 -14.85 -16.74 -0.18
CA VAL A 24 -15.82 -16.30 -1.19
C VAL A 24 -16.76 -15.26 -0.59
N LYS A 25 -16.36 -13.98 -0.64
CA LYS A 25 -17.20 -12.84 -0.25
C LYS A 25 -16.92 -11.66 -1.16
N LEU A 26 -17.97 -11.00 -1.66
CA LEU A 26 -17.83 -9.76 -2.40
C LEU A 26 -17.28 -8.67 -1.48
N ARG A 27 -16.08 -8.18 -1.78
CA ARG A 27 -15.35 -7.24 -0.92
C ARG A 27 -15.81 -5.80 -1.14
N GLN A 28 -15.80 -4.99 -0.07
CA GLN A 28 -16.20 -3.57 -0.13
C GLN A 28 -15.37 -2.76 -1.11
N TYR A 29 -14.06 -3.02 -1.23
CA TYR A 29 -13.21 -2.31 -2.19
C TYR A 29 -13.62 -2.55 -3.65
N LEU A 30 -14.32 -3.64 -3.96
CA LEU A 30 -14.88 -3.91 -5.29
C LEU A 30 -16.16 -3.12 -5.57
N ARG A 31 -16.78 -2.53 -4.54
CA ARG A 31 -17.99 -1.69 -4.64
C ARG A 31 -17.68 -0.21 -4.79
N VAL A 32 -16.42 0.21 -4.73
CA VAL A 32 -16.01 1.62 -4.96
C VAL A 32 -16.54 2.08 -6.32
N PRO A 33 -17.31 3.18 -6.40
CA PRO A 33 -18.05 3.53 -7.61
C PRO A 33 -17.13 3.94 -8.76
N VAL A 34 -16.11 4.76 -8.47
CA VAL A 34 -15.17 5.28 -9.47
C VAL A 34 -14.24 4.15 -9.96
N PRO A 35 -14.29 3.75 -11.25
CA PRO A 35 -13.52 2.61 -11.76
C PRO A 35 -12.01 2.73 -11.59
N ALA A 36 -11.45 3.95 -11.77
CA ALA A 36 -10.02 4.19 -11.64
C ALA A 36 -9.53 3.98 -10.19
N HIS A 37 -10.28 4.49 -9.21
CA HIS A 37 -9.98 4.33 -7.78
C HIS A 37 -10.12 2.87 -7.36
N ARG A 38 -11.20 2.21 -7.77
CA ARG A 38 -11.42 0.76 -7.55
C ARG A 38 -10.25 -0.07 -8.09
N LYS A 39 -9.77 0.24 -9.30
CA LYS A 39 -8.64 -0.44 -9.91
C LYS A 39 -7.33 -0.20 -9.16
N ALA A 40 -7.08 1.03 -8.71
CA ALA A 40 -5.89 1.36 -7.92
C ALA A 40 -5.87 0.60 -6.59
N LEU A 41 -6.99 0.63 -5.85
CA LEU A 41 -7.12 -0.08 -4.58
C LEU A 41 -7.00 -1.59 -4.79
N THR A 42 -7.66 -2.15 -5.81
CA THR A 42 -7.54 -3.59 -6.14
C THR A 42 -6.09 -3.97 -6.44
N ARG A 43 -5.33 -3.12 -7.17
CA ARG A 43 -3.91 -3.34 -7.43
C ARG A 43 -3.08 -3.31 -6.15
N LEU A 44 -3.39 -2.42 -5.21
CA LEU A 44 -2.75 -2.37 -3.89
C LEU A 44 -2.96 -3.71 -3.15
N TYR A 45 -4.21 -4.17 -3.01
CA TYR A 45 -4.54 -5.44 -2.36
C TYR A 45 -3.85 -6.66 -3.00
N LEU A 46 -3.79 -6.68 -4.34
CA LEU A 46 -3.32 -7.84 -5.11
C LEU A 46 -1.81 -7.82 -5.42
N SER A 47 -1.04 -6.91 -4.79
CA SER A 47 0.38 -6.71 -5.11
C SER A 47 0.62 -6.56 -6.63
N ALA A 48 -0.30 -5.88 -7.31
CA ALA A 48 -0.29 -5.66 -8.77
C ALA A 48 -0.06 -4.16 -9.11
N HIS A 49 0.66 -3.47 -8.23
CA HIS A 49 1.03 -2.06 -8.35
C HIS A 49 2.49 -1.91 -8.82
N ARG A 50 2.88 -0.69 -9.18
CA ARG A 50 4.20 -0.37 -9.76
C ARG A 50 5.21 0.14 -8.72
N LEU A 51 5.00 -0.16 -7.44
CA LEU A 51 5.95 0.23 -6.39
C LEU A 51 7.20 -0.65 -6.45
N GLY A 52 8.34 -0.10 -6.03
CA GLY A 52 9.65 -0.72 -6.09
C GLY A 52 9.71 -2.08 -5.40
N VAL A 53 8.96 -2.27 -4.30
CA VAL A 53 8.88 -3.57 -3.61
C VAL A 53 8.40 -4.71 -4.52
N GLU A 54 7.48 -4.44 -5.47
CA GLU A 54 6.97 -5.44 -6.41
C GLU A 54 7.72 -5.43 -7.74
N VAL A 55 8.06 -4.26 -8.29
CA VAL A 55 8.74 -4.21 -9.60
C VAL A 55 10.15 -4.80 -9.53
N LEU A 56 10.93 -4.45 -8.50
CA LEU A 56 12.30 -4.93 -8.33
C LEU A 56 12.37 -6.34 -7.74
N ARG A 57 11.21 -6.96 -7.46
CA ARG A 57 11.12 -8.33 -6.95
C ARG A 57 11.55 -9.37 -7.97
N TYR A 58 11.24 -9.12 -9.23
CA TYR A 58 11.46 -10.07 -10.31
C TYR A 58 12.82 -9.88 -10.94
N LYS A 59 13.42 -11.00 -11.34
CA LYS A 59 14.58 -11.03 -12.23
C LYS A 59 14.11 -10.61 -13.62
N GLU A 60 14.90 -9.77 -14.28
CA GLU A 60 14.71 -9.40 -15.69
C GLU A 60 15.90 -9.92 -16.49
N ARG A 61 15.78 -9.94 -17.83
CA ARG A 61 16.79 -10.53 -18.73
C ARG A 61 18.23 -10.03 -18.48
N TYR A 62 18.39 -8.79 -18.02
CA TYR A 62 19.67 -8.13 -17.78
C TYR A 62 19.78 -7.52 -16.38
N ARG A 63 18.96 -7.98 -15.43
CA ARG A 63 18.96 -7.45 -14.08
C ARG A 63 18.65 -8.55 -13.08
N GLU A 64 19.56 -8.75 -12.14
CA GLU A 64 19.32 -9.71 -11.07
C GLU A 64 18.23 -9.21 -10.12
N ARG A 65 17.68 -10.15 -9.35
CA ARG A 65 16.69 -9.82 -8.31
C ARG A 65 17.33 -8.85 -7.32
N THR A 66 16.67 -7.71 -7.07
CA THR A 66 17.12 -6.78 -6.03
C THR A 66 16.64 -7.27 -4.66
N PRO A 67 17.54 -7.42 -3.66
CA PRO A 67 17.15 -7.76 -2.29
C PRO A 67 16.19 -6.71 -1.72
N ARG A 68 15.28 -7.10 -0.83
CA ARG A 68 14.20 -6.19 -0.36
C ARG A 68 14.75 -4.91 0.27
N SER A 69 15.80 -5.02 1.09
CA SER A 69 16.47 -3.88 1.75
C SER A 69 17.01 -2.85 0.76
N TRP A 70 17.28 -3.27 -0.48
CA TRP A 70 17.80 -2.44 -1.56
C TRP A 70 16.73 -1.89 -2.49
N ARG A 71 15.46 -2.27 -2.35
CA ARG A 71 14.34 -1.72 -3.14
C ARG A 71 13.93 -0.34 -2.61
N ARG A 72 14.88 0.61 -2.61
CA ARG A 72 14.72 1.93 -2.00
C ARG A 72 13.67 2.75 -2.76
N CYS A 73 12.97 3.62 -2.02
CA CYS A 73 11.99 4.56 -2.55
C CYS A 73 12.61 5.45 -3.62
N ARG A 74 11.93 5.59 -4.76
CA ARG A 74 12.38 6.44 -5.87
C ARG A 74 12.50 7.91 -5.51
N PHE A 75 11.70 8.38 -4.54
CA PHE A 75 11.76 9.73 -4.03
C PHE A 75 12.83 9.87 -2.94
N CYS A 76 12.61 9.29 -1.76
CA CYS A 76 13.48 9.57 -0.60
C CYS A 76 14.83 8.83 -0.64
N ARG A 77 14.95 7.74 -1.42
CA ARG A 77 16.14 6.87 -1.52
C ARG A 77 16.61 6.23 -0.21
N ILE A 78 15.95 6.51 0.91
CA ILE A 78 16.31 6.08 2.25
C ILE A 78 15.55 4.79 2.63
N ALA A 79 14.21 4.82 2.63
CA ALA A 79 13.40 3.67 3.03
C ALA A 79 13.11 2.73 1.85
N VAL A 80 12.67 1.51 2.14
CA VAL A 80 12.14 0.59 1.11
C VAL A 80 10.85 1.19 0.51
N GLU A 81 10.68 1.10 -0.80
CA GLU A 81 9.45 1.50 -1.50
C GLU A 81 8.33 0.46 -1.29
N SER A 82 7.91 0.26 -0.04
CA SER A 82 6.75 -0.54 0.34
C SER A 82 5.45 0.24 0.16
N GLU A 83 4.34 -0.48 0.22
CA GLU A 83 2.98 0.07 0.25
C GLU A 83 2.82 1.05 1.41
N SER A 84 3.23 0.66 2.62
CA SER A 84 3.18 1.49 3.83
C SER A 84 4.04 2.75 3.72
N HIS A 85 5.26 2.65 3.18
CA HIS A 85 6.09 3.82 2.96
C HIS A 85 5.48 4.74 1.91
N ALA A 86 5.04 4.19 0.78
CA ALA A 86 4.50 4.98 -0.32
C ALA A 86 3.19 5.69 0.05
N LEU A 87 2.30 5.02 0.79
CA LEU A 87 1.02 5.58 1.20
C LEU A 87 1.09 6.39 2.50
N LEU A 88 2.06 6.20 3.39
CA LEU A 88 1.97 6.81 4.73
C LEU A 88 3.28 7.40 5.25
N GLY A 89 4.42 7.11 4.61
CA GLY A 89 5.74 7.41 5.18
C GLY A 89 6.66 8.28 4.33
N CYS A 90 6.40 8.46 3.04
CA CYS A 90 7.29 9.20 2.17
C CYS A 90 7.09 10.71 2.32
N MET A 91 8.11 11.41 2.84
CA MET A 91 8.09 12.88 3.02
C MET A 91 8.96 13.63 1.98
N ALA A 92 9.53 12.93 1.01
CA ALA A 92 10.47 13.51 0.05
C ALA A 92 9.78 14.18 -1.16
N GLU A 93 8.47 14.02 -1.32
CA GLU A 93 7.70 14.62 -2.41
C GLU A 93 6.49 15.36 -1.79
N LEU A 94 6.33 16.64 -2.15
CA LEU A 94 5.39 17.55 -1.48
C LEU A 94 3.92 17.20 -1.73
N ASN A 95 3.58 16.71 -2.92
CA ASN A 95 2.23 16.26 -3.24
C ASN A 95 1.84 15.03 -2.40
N LEU A 96 2.75 14.09 -2.16
CA LEU A 96 2.52 12.95 -1.25
C LEU A 96 2.24 13.42 0.18
N VAL A 97 3.00 14.40 0.67
CA VAL A 97 2.80 14.97 2.02
C VAL A 97 1.44 15.66 2.13
N ALA A 98 1.04 16.42 1.10
CA ALA A 98 -0.27 17.07 1.06
C ALA A 98 -1.41 16.04 1.03
N LEU A 99 -1.35 15.08 0.10
CA LEU A 99 -2.34 14.01 -0.02
C LEU A 99 -2.46 13.20 1.28
N GLY A 100 -1.33 12.86 1.91
CA GLY A 100 -1.31 12.09 3.15
C GLY A 100 -1.94 12.84 4.32
N ARG A 101 -1.71 14.15 4.42
CA ARG A 101 -2.35 15.01 5.43
C ARG A 101 -3.87 15.04 5.26
N ASP A 102 -4.34 15.31 4.05
CA ASP A 102 -5.77 15.40 3.74
C ASP A 102 -6.46 14.05 3.99
N PHE A 103 -5.82 12.95 3.58
CA PHE A 103 -6.34 11.61 3.83
C PHE A 103 -6.39 11.28 5.31
N LEU A 104 -5.34 11.57 6.08
CA LEU A 104 -5.35 11.31 7.53
C LEU A 104 -6.43 12.15 8.23
N GLN A 105 -6.67 13.39 7.80
CA GLN A 105 -7.78 14.19 8.31
C GLN A 105 -9.14 13.53 8.04
N ASP A 106 -9.38 13.00 6.84
CA ASP A 106 -10.58 12.22 6.53
C ASP A 106 -10.70 10.98 7.43
N VAL A 107 -9.60 10.27 7.71
CA VAL A 107 -9.57 9.09 8.60
C VAL A 107 -9.98 9.45 10.02
N TYR A 108 -9.47 10.57 10.56
CA TYR A 108 -9.81 11.02 11.91
C TYR A 108 -11.29 11.37 12.04
N VAL A 109 -11.90 11.93 10.99
CA VAL A 109 -13.32 12.29 10.98
C VAL A 109 -14.22 11.06 10.85
N LEU A 110 -13.91 10.16 9.91
CA LEU A 110 -14.76 9.00 9.61
C LEU A 110 -14.63 7.89 10.66
N THR A 111 -13.44 7.72 11.20
CA THR A 111 -13.12 6.59 12.09
C THR A 111 -12.29 7.07 13.28
N PRO A 112 -12.88 7.84 14.21
CA PRO A 112 -12.16 8.45 15.34
C PRO A 112 -11.55 7.44 16.32
N ASP A 113 -11.94 6.16 16.27
CA ASP A 113 -11.38 5.08 17.10
C ASP A 113 -10.30 4.25 16.41
N LEU A 114 -10.17 4.36 15.08
CA LEU A 114 -9.06 3.76 14.34
C LEU A 114 -7.67 4.24 14.85
N PRO A 115 -7.46 5.50 15.32
CA PRO A 115 -6.16 6.04 15.66
C PRO A 115 -5.44 5.63 16.92
N ARG A 116 -5.99 4.74 17.74
CA ARG A 116 -5.59 4.76 19.15
C ARG A 116 -4.27 4.05 19.46
N VAL A 117 -3.85 3.04 18.69
CA VAL A 117 -2.57 2.35 18.94
C VAL A 117 -2.03 1.69 17.66
N TRP A 118 -1.05 2.30 17.00
CA TRP A 118 -0.23 1.62 16.01
C TRP A 118 1.25 1.86 16.31
N THR A 119 2.05 0.83 16.17
CA THR A 119 3.50 0.87 16.41
C THR A 119 4.32 1.01 15.13
N SER A 120 3.67 0.83 13.96
CA SER A 120 4.31 0.95 12.65
C SER A 120 3.35 1.39 11.54
N LEU A 121 3.91 1.86 10.42
CA LEU A 121 3.15 2.21 9.21
C LEU A 121 2.48 0.98 8.57
N ASP A 122 3.07 -0.21 8.72
CA ASP A 122 2.49 -1.45 8.20
C ASP A 122 1.21 -1.81 8.97
N GLU A 123 1.21 -1.68 10.29
CA GLU A 123 0.02 -1.87 11.13
C GLU A 123 -1.08 -0.87 10.80
N LEU A 124 -0.72 0.41 10.65
CA LEU A 124 -1.66 1.45 10.24
C LEU A 124 -2.29 1.13 8.87
N LEU A 125 -1.47 0.77 7.88
CA LEU A 125 -1.99 0.42 6.55
C LEU A 125 -2.92 -0.79 6.62
N LEU A 126 -2.57 -1.82 7.38
CA LEU A 126 -3.43 -2.98 7.58
C LEU A 126 -4.77 -2.60 8.23
N ALA A 127 -4.75 -1.75 9.26
CA ALA A 127 -5.96 -1.26 9.92
C ALA A 127 -6.87 -0.50 8.94
N LEU A 128 -6.32 0.40 8.12
CA LEU A 128 -7.06 1.14 7.10
C LEU A 128 -7.69 0.22 6.04
N VAL A 129 -6.92 -0.75 5.57
CA VAL A 129 -7.30 -1.71 4.53
C VAL A 129 -8.32 -2.74 5.04
N HIS A 130 -8.30 -3.06 6.34
CA HIS A 130 -9.25 -3.99 6.96
C HIS A 130 -10.44 -3.29 7.61
N CYS A 131 -10.43 -1.96 7.68
CA CYS A 131 -11.58 -1.19 8.14
C CYS A 131 -12.79 -1.49 7.25
N ARG A 132 -13.95 -1.65 7.90
CA ARG A 132 -15.21 -2.03 7.27
C ARG A 132 -16.11 -0.83 6.98
N ASP A 133 -15.63 0.36 7.27
CA ASP A 133 -16.32 1.60 6.93
C ASP A 133 -16.23 1.82 5.41
N PHE A 134 -17.40 1.93 4.76
CA PHE A 134 -17.47 2.03 3.31
C PHE A 134 -17.01 3.41 2.82
N ASP A 135 -17.27 4.47 3.58
CA ASP A 135 -16.84 5.82 3.22
C ASP A 135 -15.32 5.93 3.32
N LEU A 136 -14.72 5.37 4.38
CA LEU A 136 -13.27 5.26 4.48
C LEU A 136 -12.69 4.42 3.34
N THR A 137 -13.33 3.32 2.96
CA THR A 137 -12.89 2.50 1.82
C THR A 137 -12.86 3.32 0.53
N GLN A 138 -13.86 4.17 0.31
CA GLN A 138 -13.90 5.08 -0.84
C GLN A 138 -12.80 6.14 -0.78
N ARG A 139 -12.55 6.73 0.40
CA ARG A 139 -11.45 7.69 0.62
C ARG A 139 -10.09 7.05 0.38
N LEU A 140 -9.85 5.86 0.94
CA LEU A 140 -8.63 5.09 0.73
C LEU A 140 -8.44 4.74 -0.75
N ALA A 141 -9.50 4.42 -1.49
CA ALA A 141 -9.40 4.12 -2.92
C ALA A 141 -8.98 5.34 -3.75
N LYS A 142 -9.57 6.52 -3.47
CA LYS A 142 -9.17 7.78 -4.10
C LYS A 142 -7.72 8.11 -3.76
N TYR A 143 -7.37 8.08 -2.47
CA TYR A 143 -6.03 8.35 -1.97
C TYR A 143 -4.97 7.45 -2.63
N THR A 144 -5.24 6.13 -2.68
CA THR A 144 -4.34 5.16 -3.33
C THR A 144 -4.14 5.49 -4.81
N PHE A 145 -5.21 5.90 -5.51
CA PHE A 145 -5.11 6.30 -6.92
C PHE A 145 -4.24 7.54 -7.09
N GLU A 146 -4.42 8.57 -6.26
CA GLU A 146 -3.65 9.82 -6.31
C GLU A 146 -2.17 9.59 -5.97
N VAL A 147 -1.87 8.82 -4.92
CA VAL A 147 -0.50 8.42 -4.58
C VAL A 147 0.15 7.65 -5.73
N PHE A 148 -0.55 6.68 -6.32
CA PHE A 148 -0.01 5.93 -7.46
C PHE A 148 0.21 6.80 -8.70
N ALA A 149 -0.61 7.83 -8.91
CA ALA A 149 -0.41 8.81 -9.97
C ALA A 149 0.88 9.60 -9.74
N VAL A 150 1.14 10.06 -8.50
CA VAL A 150 2.40 10.73 -8.14
C VAL A 150 3.60 9.79 -8.34
N TYR A 151 3.53 8.55 -7.86
CA TYR A 151 4.62 7.58 -8.07
C TYR A 151 4.86 7.25 -9.55
N ALA A 152 3.85 7.39 -10.42
CA ALA A 152 4.00 7.17 -11.85
C ALA A 152 4.75 8.29 -12.57
N THR A 153 4.94 9.47 -11.97
CA THR A 153 5.70 10.58 -12.57
C THR A 153 7.20 10.44 -12.44
N CYS A 154 7.67 9.55 -11.56
CA CYS A 154 9.08 9.32 -11.30
C CYS A 154 9.47 7.88 -11.64
N GLU A 155 10.59 7.71 -12.32
CA GLU A 155 11.13 6.38 -12.61
C GLU A 155 11.54 5.64 -11.34
N ILE A 156 11.45 4.31 -11.38
CA ILE A 156 11.89 3.48 -10.27
C ILE A 156 13.38 3.66 -10.07
N PHE A 157 13.77 3.97 -8.83
CA PHE A 157 15.18 3.97 -8.48
C PHE A 157 15.74 2.55 -8.48
N LYS A 158 16.76 2.34 -9.30
CA LYS A 158 17.51 1.09 -9.41
C LYS A 158 18.90 1.32 -8.79
N PRO A 159 19.19 0.78 -7.60
CA PRO A 159 20.55 0.84 -7.07
C PRO A 159 21.50 0.04 -7.97
N ALA A 160 22.77 0.43 -8.02
CA ALA A 160 23.78 -0.30 -8.77
C ALA A 160 23.95 -1.72 -8.21
N GLU A 161 24.02 -2.73 -9.09
CA GLU A 161 23.96 -4.14 -8.67
C GLU A 161 25.12 -4.57 -7.76
N TYR A 162 26.32 -4.05 -8.04
CA TYR A 162 27.52 -4.36 -7.27
C TYR A 162 27.38 -4.00 -5.78
N LEU A 163 26.51 -3.05 -5.42
CA LEU A 163 26.31 -2.61 -4.04
C LEU A 163 25.68 -3.70 -3.16
N TYR A 164 24.95 -4.64 -3.76
CA TYR A 164 24.26 -5.70 -3.01
C TYR A 164 24.68 -7.11 -3.41
N GLN A 165 25.40 -7.28 -4.52
CA GLN A 165 26.05 -8.54 -4.88
C GLN A 165 27.30 -8.81 -4.02
N ALA A 166 27.98 -7.78 -3.52
CA ALA A 166 29.13 -7.93 -2.62
C ALA A 166 28.74 -8.32 -1.17
N MET A 167 27.44 -8.44 -0.88
CA MET A 167 26.89 -8.74 0.45
C MET A 167 26.25 -10.14 0.54
N GLU A 168 26.23 -10.89 -0.56
CA GLU A 168 25.86 -12.32 -0.62
C GLU A 168 27.12 -13.17 -0.71
#